data_AF-A0A7V5AC64-F1
#
_entry.id   AF-A0A7V5AC64-F1
#
_cell.length_a   1.000
_cell.length_b   1.000
_cell.length_c   1.000
_cell.angle_alpha   90.00
_cell.angle_beta   90.00
_cell.angle_gamma   90.00
#
_symmetry.space_group_name_H-M   'P 1'
#
loop_
_entity.id
_entity.type
_entity.pdbx_description
1 polymer ?
#
loop_
_entity_poly.entity_id
_entity_poly.type
_entity_poly.pdbx_seq_one_letter_code
_entity_poly.pdbx_strand_id
1 'polypeptide(L)'
;MRVTLYQLEFPAGFHIAPHELSLDETLPTIPADTLFSALVSAWERRGGDPSLWLSPFLEGNPPFLLSSAFPRTRNHLLFPKPLSFQPSWEWKEVDFLPKDDFFLAAQGKVPPKVPEVKATWEVEQIPRVTLDRITQRSNLFYLARVRFQPGSGLWFAVAWNNPALPCGAVTFREA
;
A
#
# COMPACT_ATOMS: atom_id res chain seq x y z
N MET A 1 13.38 -4.09 18.12
CA MET A 1 12.98 -3.82 16.73
C MET A 1 12.58 -2.36 16.61
N ARG A 2 13.23 -1.58 15.72
CA ARG A 2 12.89 -0.16 15.50
C ARG A 2 11.91 -0.08 14.34
N VAL A 3 10.81 0.65 14.49
CA VAL A 3 9.84 0.87 13.40
C VAL A 3 9.91 2.32 12.93
N THR A 4 10.04 2.53 11.63
CA THR A 4 9.93 3.83 10.99
C THR A 4 8.65 3.87 10.16
N LEU A 5 7.88 4.96 10.27
CA LEU A 5 6.67 5.16 9.48
C LEU A 5 6.96 6.12 8.33
N TYR A 6 6.59 5.72 7.12
CA TYR A 6 6.67 6.56 5.93
C TYR A 6 5.27 6.95 5.50
N GLN A 7 5.12 8.18 5.03
CA GLN A 7 3.86 8.71 4.52
C GLN A 7 4.03 9.06 3.05
N LEU A 8 3.06 8.69 2.24
CA LEU A 8 3.03 8.91 0.80
C LEU A 8 1.81 9.74 0.44
N GLU A 9 2.03 10.80 -0.33
CA GLU A 9 0.97 11.63 -0.88
C GLU A 9 0.86 11.39 -2.39
N PHE A 10 -0.37 11.32 -2.88
CA PHE A 10 -0.66 11.08 -4.29
C PHE A 10 -1.58 12.18 -4.84
N PRO A 11 -1.04 13.39 -5.13
CA PRO A 11 -1.85 14.52 -5.60
C PRO A 11 -2.66 14.22 -6.87
N ALA A 12 -2.13 13.36 -7.74
CA ALA A 12 -2.76 12.94 -8.99
C ALA A 12 -3.55 11.62 -8.88
N GLY A 13 -3.56 10.99 -7.70
CA GLY A 13 -4.05 9.63 -7.51
C GLY A 13 -3.11 8.56 -8.05
N PHE A 14 -3.52 7.29 -7.94
CA PHE A 14 -2.80 6.14 -8.49
C PHE A 14 -3.75 5.02 -8.89
N HIS A 15 -3.23 4.02 -9.61
CA HIS A 15 -3.91 2.77 -9.94
C HIS A 15 -3.08 1.60 -9.43
N ILE A 16 -3.70 0.70 -8.67
CA ILE A 16 -3.14 -0.60 -8.24
C ILE A 16 -4.19 -1.65 -8.53
N ALA A 17 -3.96 -2.47 -9.55
CA ALA A 17 -4.88 -3.53 -9.92
C ALA A 17 -4.94 -4.60 -8.81
N PRO A 18 -6.13 -5.04 -8.38
CA PRO A 18 -6.26 -6.12 -7.39
C PRO A 18 -5.86 -7.49 -7.96
N HIS A 19 -6.00 -7.66 -9.28
CA HIS A 19 -5.68 -8.87 -10.02
C HIS A 19 -5.00 -8.50 -11.34
N GLU A 20 -4.30 -9.46 -11.95
CA GLU A 20 -3.67 -9.25 -13.25
C GLU A 20 -4.70 -8.75 -14.29
N LEU A 21 -4.30 -7.73 -15.04
CA LEU A 21 -5.10 -7.14 -16.13
C LEU A 21 -6.43 -6.47 -15.72
N SER A 22 -6.72 -6.33 -14.42
CA SER A 22 -7.86 -5.53 -13.97
C SER A 22 -7.57 -4.05 -14.18
N LEU A 23 -8.32 -3.41 -15.08
CA LEU A 23 -8.19 -1.99 -15.40
C LEU A 23 -9.26 -1.15 -14.70
N ASP A 24 -10.45 -1.70 -14.54
CA ASP A 24 -11.64 -1.05 -14.00
C ASP A 24 -11.79 -1.21 -12.48
N GLU A 25 -10.86 -1.90 -11.81
CA GLU A 25 -10.78 -1.94 -10.35
C GLU A 25 -9.43 -1.41 -9.88
N THR A 26 -9.40 -0.86 -8.66
CA THR A 26 -8.16 -0.43 -8.04
C THR A 26 -8.24 -0.56 -6.53
N LEU A 27 -7.11 -0.93 -5.92
CA LEU A 27 -6.96 -0.98 -4.48
C LEU A 27 -6.64 0.41 -3.93
N PRO A 28 -7.20 0.79 -2.76
CA PRO A 28 -6.78 1.97 -2.00
C PRO A 28 -5.52 1.70 -1.15
N THR A 29 -4.86 0.56 -1.36
CA THR A 29 -3.65 0.12 -0.68
C THR A 29 -2.58 -0.20 -1.71
N ILE A 30 -1.32 -0.26 -1.28
CA ILE A 30 -0.23 -0.86 -2.08
C ILE A 30 0.23 -2.11 -1.34
N PRO A 31 0.06 -3.32 -1.90
CA PRO A 31 0.60 -4.55 -1.33
C PRO A 31 2.11 -4.49 -1.07
N ALA A 32 2.57 -5.15 0.00
CA ALA A 32 3.96 -5.09 0.44
C ALA A 32 4.96 -5.63 -0.60
N ASP A 33 4.59 -6.66 -1.35
CA ASP A 33 5.35 -7.24 -2.46
C ASP A 33 5.51 -6.26 -3.63
N THR A 34 4.45 -5.53 -3.98
CA THR A 34 4.47 -4.47 -4.99
C THR A 34 5.36 -3.31 -4.54
N LEU A 35 5.22 -2.89 -3.27
CA LEU A 35 6.04 -1.83 -2.69
C LEU A 35 7.52 -2.25 -2.62
N PHE A 36 7.80 -3.49 -2.22
CA PHE A 36 9.15 -4.06 -2.19
C PHE A 36 9.77 -4.08 -3.60
N SER A 37 9.01 -4.55 -4.59
CA SER A 37 9.45 -4.57 -6.00
C SER A 37 9.75 -3.17 -6.53
N ALA A 38 8.95 -2.17 -6.14
CA ALA A 38 9.20 -0.77 -6.47
C ALA A 38 10.50 -0.24 -5.84
N LEU A 39 10.80 -0.61 -4.60
CA LEU A 39 12.06 -0.25 -3.93
C LEU A 39 13.28 -0.88 -4.64
N VAL A 40 13.21 -2.18 -4.98
CA VAL A 40 14.26 -2.87 -5.75
C VAL A 40 14.47 -2.18 -7.10
N SER A 41 13.38 -1.90 -7.83
CA SER A 41 13.48 -1.24 -9.14
C SER A 41 14.03 0.19 -9.03
N ALA A 42 13.68 0.93 -7.97
CA ALA A 42 14.25 2.25 -7.72
C ALA A 42 15.76 2.18 -7.41
N TRP A 43 16.20 1.16 -6.67
CA TRP A 43 17.62 0.90 -6.39
C TRP A 43 18.40 0.54 -7.66
N GLU A 44 17.86 -0.37 -8.48
CA GLU A 44 18.44 -0.75 -9.78
C GLU A 44 18.64 0.48 -10.68
N ARG A 45 17.62 1.34 -10.77
CA ARG A 45 17.67 2.58 -11.57
C ARG A 45 18.72 3.58 -11.09
N ARG A 46 19.20 3.48 -9.85
CA ARG A 46 20.31 4.27 -9.32
C ARG A 46 21.68 3.64 -9.58
N GLY A 47 21.74 2.52 -10.31
CA GLY A 47 22.96 1.76 -10.57
C GLY A 47 23.28 0.72 -9.49
N GLY A 48 22.36 0.48 -8.56
CA GLY A 48 22.49 -0.58 -7.57
C GLY A 48 22.32 -1.97 -8.21
N ASP A 49 22.99 -2.98 -7.65
CA ASP A 49 22.77 -4.38 -8.02
C ASP A 49 21.58 -4.96 -7.23
N PRO A 50 20.47 -5.36 -7.88
CA PRO A 50 19.34 -6.00 -7.22
C PRO A 50 19.72 -7.27 -6.46
N SER A 51 20.71 -8.02 -6.95
CA SER A 51 21.11 -9.31 -6.37
C SER A 51 21.65 -9.13 -4.95
N LEU A 52 22.44 -8.07 -4.73
CA LEU A 52 22.99 -7.71 -3.42
C LEU A 52 21.92 -7.17 -2.46
N TRP A 53 20.86 -6.58 -3.00
CA TRP A 53 19.75 -6.07 -2.20
C TRP A 53 18.78 -7.19 -1.80
N LEU A 54 18.63 -8.20 -2.66
CA LEU A 54 17.73 -9.34 -2.46
C LEU A 54 18.35 -10.47 -1.62
N SER A 55 19.67 -10.68 -1.67
CA SER A 55 20.31 -11.83 -1.02
C SER A 55 19.99 -11.98 0.47
N PRO A 56 19.98 -10.92 1.31
CA PRO A 56 19.67 -11.10 2.73
C PRO A 56 18.23 -11.55 2.99
N PHE A 57 17.30 -11.20 2.10
CA PHE A 57 15.90 -11.65 2.18
C PHE A 57 15.79 -13.14 1.82
N LEU A 58 16.49 -13.57 0.77
CA LEU A 58 16.50 -14.97 0.32
C LEU A 58 17.20 -15.90 1.32
N GLU A 59 18.21 -15.39 2.03
CA GLU A 59 18.93 -16.12 3.08
C GLU A 59 18.18 -16.17 4.43
N GLY A 60 16.98 -15.56 4.52
CA GLY A 60 16.18 -15.53 5.74
C GLY A 60 16.71 -14.58 6.83
N ASN A 61 17.61 -13.66 6.47
CA ASN A 61 18.14 -12.62 7.36
C ASN A 61 17.81 -11.21 6.84
N PRO A 62 16.51 -10.87 6.70
CA PRO A 62 16.13 -9.61 6.08
C PRO A 62 16.53 -8.43 6.97
N PRO A 63 17.20 -7.39 6.41
CA PRO A 63 17.63 -6.19 7.14
C PRO A 63 16.44 -5.40 7.69
N PHE A 64 15.29 -5.50 7.04
CA PHE A 64 14.04 -4.91 7.46
C PHE A 64 12.83 -5.75 6.99
N LEU A 65 11.70 -5.54 7.64
CA LEU A 65 10.39 -6.03 7.22
C LEU A 65 9.53 -4.86 6.77
N LEU A 66 8.70 -5.09 5.76
CA LEU A 66 7.87 -4.07 5.13
C LEU A 66 6.39 -4.41 5.34
N SER A 67 5.59 -3.45 5.78
CA SER A 67 4.12 -3.59 5.72
C SER A 67 3.61 -3.23 4.33
N SER A 68 2.39 -3.66 3.99
CA SER A 68 1.65 -3.00 2.91
C SER A 68 1.44 -1.52 3.24
N ALA A 69 1.21 -0.70 2.23
CA ALA A 69 0.81 0.68 2.40
C ALA A 69 -0.71 0.78 2.58
N PHE A 70 -1.12 1.37 3.70
CA PHE A 70 -2.52 1.50 4.10
C PHE A 70 -2.98 2.96 4.04
N PRO A 71 -4.29 3.20 3.87
CA PRO A 71 -4.82 4.55 3.88
C PRO A 71 -4.48 5.33 5.14
N ARG A 72 -4.29 6.64 4.97
CA ARG A 72 -4.08 7.62 6.02
C ARG A 72 -4.97 8.81 5.75
N THR A 73 -5.65 9.30 6.79
CA THR A 73 -6.33 10.59 6.78
C THR A 73 -5.43 11.67 7.35
N ARG A 74 -5.84 12.94 7.27
CA ARG A 74 -5.12 14.04 7.93
C ARG A 74 -4.79 13.77 9.41
N ASN A 75 -5.67 13.05 10.12
CA ASN A 75 -5.58 12.87 11.57
C ASN A 75 -5.25 11.44 12.00
N HIS A 76 -5.50 10.44 11.16
CA HIS A 76 -5.43 9.03 11.54
C HIS A 76 -4.65 8.19 10.53
N LEU A 77 -3.75 7.36 11.05
CA LEU A 77 -3.26 6.17 10.34
C LEU A 77 -4.35 5.10 10.42
N LEU A 78 -4.71 4.51 9.28
CA LEU A 78 -5.71 3.46 9.21
C LEU A 78 -5.03 2.10 9.02
N PHE A 79 -5.52 1.10 9.72
CA PHE A 79 -4.98 -0.25 9.78
C PHE A 79 -6.01 -1.24 9.24
N PRO A 80 -5.61 -2.34 8.58
CA PRO A 80 -6.56 -3.32 8.07
C PRO A 80 -7.32 -3.96 9.23
N LYS A 81 -8.64 -4.12 9.09
CA LYS A 81 -9.45 -4.85 10.06
C LYS A 81 -8.90 -6.27 10.23
N PRO A 82 -8.52 -6.70 11.46
CA PRO A 82 -8.03 -8.06 11.67
C PRO A 82 -9.08 -9.10 11.28
N LEU A 83 -8.68 -10.18 10.59
CA LEU A 83 -9.59 -11.27 10.24
C LEU A 83 -10.15 -12.01 11.47
N SER A 84 -9.39 -12.01 12.58
CA SER A 84 -9.83 -12.55 13.87
C SER A 84 -10.94 -11.71 14.52
N PHE A 85 -11.12 -10.46 14.08
CA PHE A 85 -12.16 -9.59 14.58
C PHE A 85 -13.42 -9.77 13.73
N GLN A 86 -14.35 -10.61 14.23
CA GLN A 86 -15.66 -10.88 13.61
C GLN A 86 -16.81 -10.28 14.46
N PRO A 87 -17.00 -8.96 14.41
CA PRO A 87 -18.06 -8.26 15.13
C PRO A 87 -19.45 -8.42 14.50
N SER A 88 -20.45 -7.68 14.99
CA SER A 88 -21.81 -7.60 14.45
C SER A 88 -21.86 -7.12 13.00
N TRP A 89 -23.03 -7.27 12.36
CA TRP A 89 -23.28 -6.88 10.96
C TRP A 89 -22.97 -5.42 10.64
N GLU A 90 -23.01 -4.53 11.63
CA GLU A 90 -22.73 -3.09 11.51
C GLU A 90 -21.30 -2.79 11.06
N TRP A 91 -20.38 -3.74 11.23
CA TRP A 91 -18.95 -3.59 10.93
C TRP A 91 -18.56 -4.24 9.60
N LYS A 92 -19.52 -4.78 8.85
CA LYS A 92 -19.26 -5.54 7.62
C LYS A 92 -18.52 -4.72 6.58
N GLU A 93 -18.88 -3.44 6.44
CA GLU A 93 -18.31 -2.50 5.47
C GLU A 93 -17.04 -1.80 5.96
N VAL A 94 -16.60 -2.06 7.20
CA VAL A 94 -15.41 -1.44 7.76
C VAL A 94 -14.18 -2.28 7.39
N ASP A 95 -13.42 -1.81 6.40
CA ASP A 95 -12.16 -2.45 6.00
C ASP A 95 -10.96 -1.97 6.82
N PHE A 96 -11.01 -0.73 7.31
CA PHE A 96 -9.91 -0.11 8.02
C PHE A 96 -10.33 0.54 9.33
N LEU A 97 -9.44 0.47 10.32
CA LEU A 97 -9.64 0.96 11.68
C LEU A 97 -8.56 2.00 12.04
N PRO A 98 -8.89 3.06 12.78
CA PRO A 98 -7.89 3.88 13.46
C PRO A 98 -7.01 3.04 14.38
N LYS A 99 -5.81 3.55 14.69
CA LYS A 99 -4.80 2.86 15.51
C LYS A 99 -5.37 2.24 16.79
N ASP A 100 -6.09 3.02 17.59
CA ASP A 100 -6.55 2.56 18.91
C ASP A 100 -7.61 1.46 18.78
N ASP A 101 -8.55 1.62 17.84
CA ASP A 101 -9.57 0.63 17.51
C ASP A 101 -8.96 -0.65 16.95
N PHE A 102 -7.93 -0.55 16.12
CA PHE A 102 -7.20 -1.70 15.59
C PHE A 102 -6.55 -2.52 16.72
N PHE A 103 -5.87 -1.86 17.67
CA PHE A 103 -5.23 -2.57 18.78
C PHE A 103 -6.25 -3.17 19.75
N LEU A 104 -7.41 -2.55 19.94
CA LEU A 104 -8.53 -3.16 20.67
C LEU A 104 -9.06 -4.40 19.94
N ALA A 105 -9.34 -4.28 18.65
CA ALA A 105 -9.82 -5.37 17.81
C ALA A 105 -8.83 -6.55 17.75
N ALA A 106 -7.52 -6.26 17.69
CA ALA A 106 -6.46 -7.27 17.71
C ALA A 106 -6.39 -8.04 19.04
N GLN A 107 -6.84 -7.44 20.14
CA GLN A 107 -7.01 -8.11 21.44
C GLN A 107 -8.34 -8.89 21.56
N GLY A 108 -9.15 -8.93 20.49
CA GLY A 108 -10.49 -9.51 20.51
C GLY A 108 -11.55 -8.64 21.20
N LYS A 109 -11.23 -7.39 21.53
CA LYS A 109 -12.18 -6.44 22.13
C LYS A 109 -12.88 -5.66 21.03
N VAL A 110 -14.19 -5.45 21.19
CA VAL A 110 -14.98 -4.64 20.26
C VAL A 110 -14.77 -3.16 20.61
N PRO A 111 -14.34 -2.30 19.66
CA PRO A 111 -14.28 -0.87 19.90
C PRO A 111 -15.68 -0.31 20.21
N PRO A 112 -15.78 0.78 20.99
CA PRO A 112 -17.05 1.25 21.54
C PRO A 112 -18.05 1.75 20.49
N LYS A 113 -17.55 2.15 19.32
CA LYS A 113 -18.38 2.65 18.21
C LYS A 113 -17.74 2.23 16.89
N VAL A 114 -18.58 1.99 15.88
CA VAL A 114 -18.13 1.91 14.49
C VAL A 114 -17.42 3.22 14.14
N PRO A 115 -16.16 3.18 13.69
CA PRO A 115 -15.41 4.40 13.48
C PRO A 115 -15.98 5.15 12.28
N GLU A 116 -16.27 6.44 12.45
CA GLU A 116 -16.73 7.33 11.38
C GLU A 116 -15.55 7.76 10.50
N VAL A 117 -14.80 6.79 9.96
CA VAL A 117 -13.77 7.09 8.97
C VAL A 117 -14.48 7.31 7.64
N LYS A 118 -14.89 8.55 7.38
CA LYS A 118 -15.33 8.94 6.03
C LYS A 118 -14.26 8.49 5.04
N ALA A 119 -14.67 7.79 3.98
CA ALA A 119 -13.77 7.38 2.91
C ALA A 119 -12.96 8.59 2.44
N THR A 120 -11.67 8.62 2.80
CA THR A 120 -10.76 9.73 2.46
C THR A 120 -10.19 9.60 1.06
N TRP A 121 -10.70 8.64 0.31
CA TRP A 121 -10.41 8.42 -1.08
C TRP A 121 -11.68 8.09 -1.85
N GLU A 122 -11.65 8.37 -3.14
CA GLU A 122 -12.67 8.00 -4.11
C GLU A 122 -12.04 7.16 -5.22
N VAL A 123 -12.80 6.20 -5.73
CA VAL A 123 -12.43 5.44 -6.93
C VAL A 123 -13.12 6.11 -8.12
N GLU A 124 -12.31 6.72 -8.98
CA GLU A 124 -12.76 7.36 -10.21
C GLU A 124 -12.57 6.41 -11.39
N GLN A 125 -13.64 6.21 -12.18
CA GLN A 125 -13.60 5.46 -13.44
C GLN A 125 -13.29 6.43 -14.59
N ILE A 126 -12.12 6.28 -15.22
CA ILE A 126 -11.67 7.14 -16.31
C ILE A 126 -11.94 6.43 -17.64
N PRO A 127 -12.86 6.93 -18.49
CA PRO A 127 -13.08 6.34 -19.80
C PRO A 127 -11.88 6.60 -20.71
N ARG A 128 -11.45 5.57 -21.42
CA ARG A 128 -10.37 5.59 -22.40
C ARG A 128 -10.82 4.87 -23.66
N VAL A 129 -10.30 5.29 -24.81
CA VAL A 129 -10.60 4.65 -26.09
C VAL A 129 -9.30 4.20 -26.74
N THR A 130 -9.27 2.97 -27.21
CA THR A 130 -8.27 2.52 -28.18
C THR A 130 -8.88 2.50 -29.57
N LEU A 131 -8.11 2.92 -30.57
CA LEU A 131 -8.50 2.84 -31.98
C LEU A 131 -7.65 1.77 -32.67
N ASP A 132 -8.29 0.87 -33.40
CA ASP A 132 -7.59 -0.08 -34.25
C ASP A 132 -6.80 0.64 -35.35
N ARG A 133 -5.56 0.20 -35.61
CA ARG A 133 -4.64 0.91 -36.51
C ARG A 133 -5.02 0.81 -37.99
N ILE A 134 -5.77 -0.23 -38.39
CA ILE A 134 -6.14 -0.46 -39.80
C ILE A 134 -7.56 0.05 -40.06
N THR A 135 -8.50 -0.37 -39.22
CA THR A 135 -9.93 -0.14 -39.42
C THR A 135 -10.46 1.10 -38.71
N GLN A 136 -9.63 1.75 -37.87
CA GLN A 136 -10.02 2.88 -37.00
C GLN A 136 -11.23 2.57 -36.09
N ARG A 137 -11.51 1.29 -35.84
CA ARG A 137 -12.58 0.88 -34.94
C ARG A 137 -12.25 1.28 -33.50
N SER A 138 -13.19 1.91 -32.83
CA SER A 138 -13.07 2.32 -31.44
C SER A 138 -13.44 1.20 -30.47
N ASN A 139 -12.63 1.04 -29.42
CA ASN A 139 -12.94 0.20 -28.27
C ASN A 139 -12.84 1.03 -26.98
N LEU A 140 -13.96 1.17 -26.28
CA LEU A 140 -14.07 1.91 -25.02
C LEU A 140 -13.71 0.98 -23.85
N PHE A 141 -12.85 1.43 -22.96
CA PHE A 141 -12.53 0.75 -21.70
C PHE A 141 -12.42 1.78 -20.56
N TYR A 142 -12.54 1.31 -19.34
CA TYR A 142 -12.40 2.15 -18.15
C TYR A 142 -11.11 1.83 -17.41
N LEU A 143 -10.48 2.87 -16.89
CA LEU A 143 -9.35 2.77 -15.97
C LEU A 143 -9.77 3.33 -14.61
N ALA A 144 -9.73 2.52 -13.57
CA ALA A 144 -9.99 2.95 -12.22
C ALA A 144 -8.78 3.65 -11.61
N ARG A 145 -9.01 4.73 -10.86
CA ARG A 145 -7.98 5.48 -10.16
C ARG A 145 -8.45 5.81 -8.76
N VAL A 146 -7.59 5.65 -7.77
CA VAL A 146 -7.82 6.15 -6.41
C VAL A 146 -7.38 7.60 -6.33
N ARG A 147 -8.26 8.51 -5.89
CA ARG A 147 -7.90 9.89 -5.54
C ARG A 147 -8.09 10.11 -4.05
N PHE A 148 -7.12 10.75 -3.41
CA PHE A 148 -7.19 11.08 -1.99
C PHE A 148 -7.65 12.53 -1.78
N GLN A 149 -8.40 12.74 -0.71
CA GLN A 149 -8.70 14.09 -0.23
C GLN A 149 -7.42 14.80 0.24
N PRO A 150 -7.35 16.13 0.19
CA PRO A 150 -6.18 16.89 0.65
C PRO A 150 -5.75 16.51 2.09
N GLY A 151 -4.45 16.29 2.30
CA GLY A 151 -3.88 15.84 3.57
C GLY A 151 -4.09 14.36 3.91
N SER A 152 -4.71 13.60 2.99
CA SER A 152 -4.83 12.14 3.04
C SER A 152 -3.88 11.49 2.03
N GLY A 153 -3.62 10.20 2.20
CA GLY A 153 -2.70 9.47 1.35
C GLY A 153 -2.51 8.05 1.88
N LEU A 154 -1.31 7.51 1.72
CA LEU A 154 -0.94 6.23 2.29
C LEU A 154 0.12 6.38 3.37
N TRP A 155 0.26 5.35 4.19
CA TRP A 155 1.37 5.16 5.07
C TRP A 155 1.81 3.70 5.07
N PHE A 156 3.09 3.44 5.32
CA PHE A 156 3.60 2.09 5.54
C PHE A 156 4.66 2.10 6.64
N ALA A 157 4.88 0.94 7.24
CA ALA A 157 5.89 0.73 8.27
C ALA A 157 7.08 -0.05 7.70
N VAL A 158 8.27 0.36 8.11
CA VAL A 158 9.51 -0.40 7.96
C VAL A 158 9.98 -0.79 9.36
N ALA A 159 10.00 -2.09 9.64
CA ALA A 159 10.56 -2.64 10.87
C ALA A 159 12.02 -3.05 10.62
N TRP A 160 12.96 -2.32 11.20
CA TRP A 160 14.39 -2.56 11.01
C TRP A 160 14.91 -3.65 11.94
N ASN A 161 15.49 -4.69 11.34
CA ASN A 161 16.15 -5.81 12.01
C ASN A 161 17.65 -5.59 12.08
N ASN A 162 18.31 -5.51 10.92
CA ASN A 162 19.74 -5.23 10.80
C ASN A 162 20.03 -4.28 9.63
N PRO A 163 19.75 -2.97 9.81
CA PRO A 163 19.86 -1.99 8.75
C PRO A 163 21.32 -1.68 8.35
N ALA A 164 22.30 -2.13 9.13
CA ALA A 164 23.73 -1.94 8.84
C ALA A 164 24.30 -3.08 7.98
N LEU A 165 23.48 -4.05 7.55
CA LEU A 165 23.92 -5.07 6.60
C LEU A 165 24.39 -4.41 5.29
N PRO A 166 25.51 -4.90 4.71
CA PRO A 166 25.99 -4.41 3.44
C PRO A 166 25.08 -4.89 2.29
N CYS A 167 24.83 -3.98 1.36
CA CYS A 167 24.22 -4.24 0.05
C CYS A 167 25.13 -3.59 -1.00
N GLY A 168 26.17 -4.32 -1.43
CA GLY A 168 27.25 -3.76 -2.23
C GLY A 168 28.14 -2.84 -1.42
N ALA A 169 28.39 -1.62 -1.92
CA ALA A 169 29.25 -0.64 -1.28
C ALA A 169 28.54 0.23 -0.22
N VAL A 170 27.22 0.08 -0.05
CA VAL A 170 26.39 0.84 0.89
C VAL A 170 25.66 -0.10 1.84
N THR A 171 25.07 0.46 2.90
CA THR A 171 24.15 -0.26 3.78
C THR A 171 22.68 0.02 3.45
N PHE A 172 21.76 -0.80 3.97
CA PHE A 172 20.32 -0.54 3.84
C PHE A 172 19.85 0.77 4.50
N ARG A 173 20.66 1.41 5.36
CA ARG A 173 20.37 2.77 5.88
C ARG A 173 20.66 3.87 4.87
N GLU A 174 21.57 3.61 3.94
CA GLU A 174 22.13 4.60 3.00
C GLU A 174 21.58 4.44 1.58
N ALA A 175 20.97 3.29 1.29
CA ALA A 175 20.32 2.98 0.01
C ALA A 175 19.06 3.84 -0.27
#